data_AF-Q1IBJ1-F1
#
_entry.id   AF-Q1IBJ1-F1
#
_cell.length_a   1.000
_cell.length_b   1.000
_cell.length_c   1.000
_cell.angle_alpha   90.00
_cell.angle_beta   90.00
_cell.angle_gamma   90.00
#
_symmetry.space_group_name_H-M   'P 1'
#
loop_
_entity.id
_entity.type
_entity.pdbx_description
1 polymer ?
#
loop_
_entity_poly.entity_id
_entity_poly.type
_entity_poly.pdbx_seq_one_letter_code
_entity_poly.pdbx_strand_id
1 'polypeptide(L)'
;MTRHHLRQVRYRWLAWRADPLYLLFERMYRCAPEALPTVTPHPTQRGFLLTQFSCADFAQYRGREIAFFNQRQVAVYWLPGAAHSGGGHVADGDYEVTVAGHAVRRPVRLQVRKEAQHTLIRAVLTDARRADRVQGGFIAFAVIARELRCLALQWLEQLPGRLERGGVAEGWRQVLEQASQLPGESAVRRQAEQVLLTTGGGR
;
A
#
# COMPACT_ATOMS: atom_id res chain seq x y z
N MET A 1 -21.02 -18.79 8.55
CA MET A 1 -19.84 -17.92 8.61
C MET A 1 -18.99 -18.31 9.82
N THR A 2 -17.83 -18.91 9.60
CA THR A 2 -16.94 -19.40 10.65
C THR A 2 -16.13 -18.24 11.23
N ARG A 3 -16.33 -17.91 12.51
CA ARG A 3 -15.54 -16.88 13.21
C ARG A 3 -14.28 -17.52 13.77
N HIS A 4 -13.15 -17.28 13.14
CA HIS A 4 -11.86 -17.78 13.62
C HIS A 4 -11.27 -16.81 14.66
N HIS A 5 -10.98 -17.31 15.86
CA HIS A 5 -10.42 -16.55 16.97
C HIS A 5 -8.95 -16.93 17.18
N LEU A 6 -8.01 -16.08 16.74
CA LEU A 6 -6.58 -16.25 16.99
C LEU A 6 -5.98 -14.98 17.59
N ARG A 7 -4.98 -15.20 18.45
CA ARG A 7 -4.42 -14.26 19.43
C ARG A 7 -3.34 -13.37 18.78
N GLN A 8 -3.40 -12.06 19.03
CA GLN A 8 -2.44 -11.07 18.54
C GLN A 8 -1.03 -11.30 19.11
N VAL A 9 -0.03 -11.47 18.24
CA VAL A 9 1.38 -11.56 18.64
C VAL A 9 2.01 -10.17 18.58
N ARG A 10 2.37 -9.66 19.77
CA ARG A 10 3.26 -8.53 20.12
C ARG A 10 3.72 -7.63 18.95
N TYR A 11 3.14 -6.43 18.88
CA TYR A 11 3.64 -5.31 18.07
C TYR A 11 4.98 -4.79 18.63
N ARG A 12 6.01 -4.67 17.78
CA ARG A 12 7.21 -3.88 18.10
C ARG A 12 7.18 -2.60 17.28
N TRP A 13 7.07 -1.48 17.98
CA TRP A 13 6.89 -0.15 17.42
C TRP A 13 8.17 0.35 16.78
N LEU A 14 8.15 0.64 15.48
CA LEU A 14 9.09 1.55 14.87
C LEU A 14 8.27 2.76 14.43
N ALA A 15 8.18 3.75 15.31
CA ALA A 15 7.57 5.03 14.98
C ALA A 15 8.45 5.71 13.93
N TRP A 16 7.90 5.93 12.75
CA TRP A 16 8.60 6.66 11.71
C TRP A 16 8.59 8.17 11.99
N ARG A 17 9.77 8.79 11.80
CA ARG A 17 9.90 10.19 11.38
C ARG A 17 9.61 10.27 9.88
N ALA A 18 9.24 11.45 9.39
CA ALA A 18 8.84 11.72 8.02
C ALA A 18 9.75 11.06 6.96
N ASP A 19 9.36 9.88 6.45
CA ASP A 19 10.04 9.25 5.31
C ASP A 19 9.79 10.09 4.06
N PRO A 20 10.84 10.60 3.38
CA PRO A 20 10.69 11.23 2.07
C PRO A 20 9.93 10.33 1.07
N LEU A 21 10.10 9.00 1.15
CA LEU A 21 9.43 8.06 0.25
C LEU A 21 7.91 7.98 0.50
N TYR A 22 7.46 8.02 1.76
CA TYR A 22 6.02 8.05 2.06
C TYR A 22 5.39 9.36 1.59
N LEU A 23 6.06 10.50 1.81
CA LEU A 23 5.55 11.79 1.37
C LEU A 23 5.50 11.90 -0.15
N LEU A 24 6.49 11.35 -0.85
CA LEU A 24 6.47 11.23 -2.30
C LEU A 24 5.29 10.36 -2.74
N PHE A 25 5.14 9.17 -2.18
CA PHE A 25 4.04 8.25 -2.49
C PHE A 25 2.67 8.92 -2.32
N GLU A 26 2.44 9.65 -1.23
CA GLU A 26 1.17 10.35 -1.00
C GLU A 26 0.88 11.39 -2.09
N ARG A 27 1.91 12.07 -2.62
CA ARG A 27 1.72 13.02 -3.74
C ARG A 27 1.50 12.31 -5.07
N MET A 28 2.20 11.20 -5.32
CA MET A 28 1.99 10.35 -6.50
C MET A 28 0.53 9.86 -6.55
N TYR A 29 0.02 9.37 -5.42
CA TYR A 29 -1.36 8.91 -5.30
C TYR A 29 -2.38 10.03 -5.54
N ARG A 30 -2.11 11.26 -5.07
CA ARG A 30 -2.99 12.41 -5.34
C ARG A 30 -2.98 12.84 -6.81
N CYS A 31 -1.85 12.66 -7.49
CA CYS A 31 -1.68 13.07 -8.88
C CYS A 31 -2.32 12.09 -9.88
N ALA A 32 -2.16 10.78 -9.66
CA ALA A 32 -2.72 9.74 -10.51
C ALA A 32 -3.03 8.48 -9.67
N PRO A 33 -4.14 8.45 -8.91
CA PRO A 33 -4.50 7.32 -8.05
C PRO A 33 -4.74 6.03 -8.83
N GLU A 34 -5.22 6.15 -10.07
CA GLU A 34 -5.52 5.04 -10.97
C GLU A 34 -4.26 4.33 -11.51
N ALA A 35 -3.07 4.90 -11.30
CA ALA A 35 -1.79 4.21 -11.53
C ALA A 35 -1.42 3.26 -10.37
N LEU A 36 -2.14 3.30 -9.26
CA LEU A 36 -1.92 2.51 -8.05
C LEU A 36 -3.22 1.76 -7.64
N PRO A 37 -3.75 0.86 -8.49
CA PRO A 37 -5.07 0.25 -8.30
C PRO A 37 -5.18 -0.65 -7.06
N THR A 38 -4.05 -1.12 -6.51
CA THR A 38 -3.99 -1.95 -5.30
C THR A 38 -4.00 -1.13 -4.01
N VAL A 39 -4.03 0.21 -4.12
CA VAL A 39 -3.95 1.15 -3.02
C VAL A 39 -5.31 1.82 -2.82
N THR A 40 -5.82 1.76 -1.59
CA THR A 40 -7.06 2.43 -1.18
C THR A 40 -6.80 3.35 0.01
N PRO A 41 -7.17 4.64 -0.02
CA PRO A 41 -6.99 5.53 1.13
C PRO A 41 -7.88 5.08 2.28
N HIS A 42 -7.37 5.20 3.50
CA HIS A 42 -8.21 4.95 4.67
C HIS A 42 -9.25 6.09 4.81
N PRO A 43 -10.55 5.79 4.99
CA PRO A 43 -11.62 6.79 4.85
C PRO A 43 -11.60 7.89 5.91
N THR A 44 -11.14 7.59 7.13
CA THR A 44 -11.27 8.49 8.29
C THR A 44 -9.95 8.84 8.98
N GLN A 45 -8.81 8.37 8.48
CA GLN A 45 -7.49 8.72 9.03
C GLN A 45 -6.45 8.70 7.91
N ARG A 46 -5.40 9.51 8.05
CA ARG A 46 -4.32 9.57 7.07
C ARG A 46 -3.57 8.23 7.02
N GLY A 47 -3.46 7.68 5.83
CA GLY A 47 -2.84 6.39 5.54
C GLY A 47 -3.56 5.67 4.42
N PHE A 48 -3.00 4.55 4.02
CA PHE A 48 -3.46 3.76 2.89
C PHE A 48 -3.55 2.29 3.27
N LEU A 49 -4.45 1.60 2.59
CA LEU A 49 -4.60 0.16 2.55
C LEU A 49 -3.96 -0.34 1.26
N LEU A 50 -3.18 -1.42 1.34
CA LEU A 50 -2.59 -2.11 0.21
C LEU A 50 -3.06 -3.56 0.24
N THR A 51 -3.60 -4.05 -0.86
CA THR A 51 -4.18 -5.41 -0.95
C THR A 51 -3.28 -6.41 -1.68
N GLN A 52 -2.19 -5.95 -2.26
CA GLN A 52 -1.24 -6.79 -2.98
C GLN A 52 0.14 -6.14 -3.00
N PHE A 53 1.16 -6.89 -2.57
CA PHE A 53 2.54 -6.48 -2.78
C PHE A 53 2.99 -6.69 -4.22
N SER A 54 3.51 -5.62 -4.82
CA SER A 54 4.10 -5.60 -6.16
C SER A 54 5.54 -6.08 -6.13
N CYS A 55 6.28 -5.82 -5.06
CA CYS A 55 7.67 -6.23 -4.92
C CYS A 55 7.81 -7.77 -4.94
N ALA A 56 8.77 -8.27 -5.73
CA ALA A 56 9.02 -9.70 -5.86
C ALA A 56 9.44 -10.36 -4.54
N ASP A 57 10.16 -9.63 -3.68
CA ASP A 57 10.58 -10.07 -2.35
C ASP A 57 9.39 -10.48 -1.45
N PHE A 58 8.18 -10.00 -1.77
CA PHE A 58 6.97 -10.26 -1.00
C PHE A 58 5.96 -11.12 -1.75
N ALA A 59 6.39 -11.77 -2.84
CA ALA A 59 5.54 -12.65 -3.65
C ALA A 59 4.82 -13.72 -2.82
N GLN A 60 5.46 -14.23 -1.75
CA GLN A 60 4.87 -15.23 -0.87
C GLN A 60 3.63 -14.73 -0.10
N TYR A 61 3.50 -13.42 0.11
CA TYR A 61 2.38 -12.86 0.85
C TYR A 61 1.18 -12.59 -0.05
N ARG A 62 1.41 -12.33 -1.35
CA ARG A 62 0.41 -11.84 -2.32
C ARG A 62 -0.95 -12.52 -2.21
N GLY A 63 -1.97 -11.67 -2.07
CA GLY A 63 -3.36 -12.09 -2.06
C GLY A 63 -3.76 -12.79 -0.75
N ARG A 64 -2.99 -12.67 0.31
CA ARG A 64 -3.30 -13.24 1.64
C ARG A 64 -3.39 -12.18 2.72
N GLU A 65 -3.12 -10.95 2.36
CA GLU A 65 -2.77 -9.87 3.25
C GLU A 65 -3.42 -8.55 2.82
N ILE A 66 -3.66 -7.71 3.82
CA ILE A 66 -4.02 -6.30 3.64
C ILE A 66 -3.09 -5.52 4.55
N ALA A 67 -2.26 -4.66 4.00
CA ALA A 67 -1.39 -3.78 4.78
C ALA A 67 -2.05 -2.42 4.97
N PHE A 68 -2.11 -1.93 6.20
CA PHE A 68 -2.31 -0.51 6.47
C PHE A 68 -0.95 0.14 6.69
N PHE A 69 -0.70 1.28 6.07
CA PHE A 69 0.48 2.08 6.34
C PHE A 69 0.18 3.58 6.33
N ASN A 70 0.92 4.32 7.13
CA ASN A 70 0.95 5.78 7.12
C ASN A 70 2.39 6.26 7.36
N GLN A 71 2.59 7.57 7.46
CA GLN A 71 3.90 8.17 7.68
C GLN A 71 4.64 7.66 8.93
N ARG A 72 3.93 7.06 9.90
CA ARG A 72 4.43 6.70 11.22
C ARG A 72 4.42 5.20 11.51
N GLN A 73 3.54 4.44 10.87
CA GLN A 73 3.15 3.09 11.28
C GLN A 73 2.79 2.21 10.09
N VAL A 74 3.02 0.91 10.24
CA VAL A 74 2.49 -0.15 9.37
C VAL A 74 1.83 -1.24 10.24
N ALA A 75 0.74 -1.81 9.76
CA ALA A 75 0.20 -3.07 10.23
C ALA A 75 -0.23 -3.96 9.05
N VAL A 76 -0.14 -5.28 9.19
CA VAL A 76 -0.63 -6.24 8.19
C VAL A 76 -1.71 -7.12 8.81
N TYR A 77 -2.80 -7.26 8.07
CA TYR A 77 -3.98 -8.05 8.39
C TYR A 77 -4.05 -9.22 7.44
N TRP A 78 -4.37 -10.40 7.97
CA TRP A 78 -4.35 -11.64 7.19
C TRP A 78 -5.76 -12.08 6.85
N LEU A 79 -5.94 -12.65 5.66
CA LEU A 79 -7.18 -13.35 5.32
C LEU A 79 -7.31 -14.64 6.14
N PRO A 80 -8.54 -15.08 6.45
CA PRO A 80 -8.77 -16.36 7.12
C PRO A 80 -8.10 -17.53 6.38
N GLY A 81 -7.22 -18.26 7.07
CA GLY A 81 -6.44 -19.37 6.50
C GLY A 81 -5.01 -19.01 6.08
N ALA A 82 -4.67 -17.72 6.04
CA ALA A 82 -3.31 -17.27 5.80
C ALA A 82 -2.45 -17.41 7.08
N ALA A 83 -1.19 -17.80 6.89
CA ALA A 83 -0.19 -17.82 7.95
C ALA A 83 0.70 -16.58 7.89
N HIS A 84 1.18 -16.12 9.04
CA HIS A 84 2.08 -14.96 9.14
C HIS A 84 3.40 -15.14 8.37
N SER A 85 3.77 -16.38 8.03
CA SER A 85 4.96 -16.70 7.23
C SER A 85 4.76 -16.46 5.73
N GLY A 86 3.56 -16.04 5.29
CA GLY A 86 3.18 -16.03 3.87
C GLY A 86 2.68 -17.39 3.37
N GLY A 87 2.72 -18.42 4.21
CA GLY A 87 2.09 -19.71 3.94
C GLY A 87 0.58 -19.72 4.22
N GLY A 88 0.02 -20.92 4.33
CA GLY A 88 -1.40 -21.13 4.54
C GLY A 88 -2.20 -21.13 3.24
N HIS A 89 -3.41 -21.69 3.31
CA HIS A 89 -4.33 -21.77 2.19
C HIS A 89 -5.52 -20.86 2.46
N VAL A 90 -5.72 -19.89 1.58
CA VAL A 90 -6.89 -19.03 1.53
C VAL A 90 -7.63 -19.40 0.25
N ALA A 91 -8.84 -19.92 0.39
CA ALA A 91 -9.68 -20.22 -0.75
C ALA A 91 -10.06 -18.93 -1.51
N ASP A 92 -10.51 -19.08 -2.75
CA ASP A 92 -11.12 -17.96 -3.45
C ASP A 92 -12.55 -17.73 -2.92
N GLY A 93 -12.95 -16.48 -2.83
CA GLY A 93 -14.23 -16.11 -2.23
C GLY A 93 -14.27 -14.71 -1.64
N ASP A 94 -15.36 -14.44 -0.94
CA ASP A 94 -15.61 -13.17 -0.27
C ASP A 94 -15.30 -13.26 1.23
N TYR A 95 -14.58 -12.27 1.72
CA TYR A 95 -14.07 -12.22 3.08
C TYR A 95 -14.40 -10.88 3.74
N GLU A 96 -14.57 -10.93 5.06
CA GLU A 96 -14.66 -9.73 5.89
C GLU A 96 -13.39 -9.63 6.74
N VAL A 97 -12.67 -8.51 6.62
CA VAL A 97 -11.45 -8.24 7.38
C VAL A 97 -11.65 -6.97 8.19
N THR A 98 -11.45 -7.05 9.50
CA THR A 98 -11.40 -5.85 10.34
C THR A 98 -9.99 -5.30 10.34
N VAL A 99 -9.82 -4.03 10.00
CA VAL A 99 -8.57 -3.29 10.09
C VAL A 99 -8.66 -2.37 11.30
N ALA A 100 -7.98 -2.75 12.38
CA ALA A 100 -7.98 -2.01 13.65
C ALA A 100 -6.66 -2.21 14.41
N GLY A 101 -6.60 -1.65 15.62
CA GLY A 101 -5.47 -1.79 16.51
C GLY A 101 -4.61 -0.53 16.58
N HIS A 102 -3.38 -0.67 17.04
CA HIS A 102 -2.56 0.49 17.39
C HIS A 102 -2.12 1.37 16.21
N ALA A 103 -1.98 0.80 15.02
CA ALA A 103 -1.71 1.54 13.80
C ALA A 103 -2.97 2.26 13.25
N VAL A 104 -4.16 1.81 13.67
CA VAL A 104 -5.44 2.24 13.11
C VAL A 104 -6.38 2.68 14.23
N ARG A 105 -6.39 4.00 14.48
CA ARG A 105 -7.17 4.61 15.58
C ARG A 105 -8.67 4.57 15.31
N ARG A 106 -9.06 4.55 14.05
CA ARG A 106 -10.45 4.46 13.58
C ARG A 106 -10.62 3.13 12.86
N PRO A 107 -11.11 2.09 13.55
CA PRO A 107 -11.33 0.79 12.96
C PRO A 107 -12.20 0.89 11.70
N VAL A 108 -11.86 0.10 10.69
CA VAL A 108 -12.71 -0.09 9.51
C VAL A 108 -12.89 -1.58 9.26
N ARG A 109 -13.99 -1.91 8.59
CA ARG A 109 -14.29 -3.26 8.15
C ARG A 109 -14.25 -3.28 6.64
N LEU A 110 -13.48 -4.20 6.10
CA LEU A 110 -13.27 -4.37 4.67
C LEU A 110 -14.08 -5.57 4.19
N GLN A 111 -14.88 -5.36 3.17
CA GLN A 111 -15.37 -6.46 2.34
C GLN A 111 -14.37 -6.65 1.22
N VAL A 112 -13.78 -7.84 1.12
CA VAL A 112 -12.76 -8.13 0.12
C VAL A 112 -13.08 -9.38 -0.67
N ARG A 113 -12.77 -9.34 -1.96
CA ARG A 113 -12.85 -10.47 -2.88
C ARG A 113 -11.45 -11.02 -3.10
N LYS A 114 -11.29 -12.33 -2.96
CA LYS A 114 -10.03 -13.04 -3.15
C LYS A 114 -10.13 -13.96 -4.37
N GLU A 115 -9.21 -13.79 -5.33
CA GLU A 115 -9.14 -14.56 -6.59
C GLU A 115 -7.68 -14.88 -6.92
N ALA A 116 -7.30 -16.16 -7.02
CA ALA A 116 -5.95 -16.63 -7.32
C ALA A 116 -4.83 -16.05 -6.41
N GLN A 117 -4.12 -15.00 -6.83
CA GLN A 117 -3.10 -14.29 -6.03
C GLN A 117 -3.46 -12.82 -5.76
N HIS A 118 -4.73 -12.46 -5.99
CA HIS A 118 -5.22 -11.08 -5.92
C HIS A 118 -6.30 -10.94 -4.86
N THR A 119 -6.19 -9.86 -4.08
CA THR A 119 -7.22 -9.44 -3.15
C THR A 119 -7.68 -8.04 -3.56
N LEU A 120 -9.00 -7.85 -3.64
CA LEU A 120 -9.62 -6.59 -4.02
C LEU A 120 -10.54 -6.12 -2.89
N ILE A 121 -10.41 -4.85 -2.49
CA ILE A 121 -11.38 -4.23 -1.60
C ILE A 121 -12.63 -3.87 -2.40
N ARG A 122 -13.76 -4.45 -2.01
CA ARG A 122 -15.08 -4.18 -2.59
C ARG A 122 -15.79 -3.04 -1.88
N ALA A 123 -15.65 -2.97 -0.56
CA ALA A 123 -16.22 -1.92 0.27
C ALA A 123 -15.39 -1.67 1.53
N VAL A 124 -15.39 -0.42 1.97
CA VAL A 124 -14.83 0.00 3.26
C VAL A 124 -15.95 0.55 4.13
N LEU A 125 -16.25 -0.16 5.22
CA LEU A 125 -17.31 0.17 6.15
C LEU A 125 -16.70 0.81 7.41
N THR A 126 -17.22 1.98 7.80
CA THR A 126 -16.73 2.79 8.93
C THR A 126 -17.48 2.53 10.24
N ASP A 127 -18.50 1.67 10.21
CA ASP A 127 -19.33 1.28 11.35
C ASP A 127 -18.70 0.18 12.22
N ALA A 128 -17.42 -0.11 12.00
CA ALA A 128 -16.69 -1.13 12.74
C ALA A 128 -16.59 -0.75 14.22
N ARG A 129 -17.32 -1.47 15.09
CA ARG A 129 -17.10 -1.42 16.53
C ARG A 129 -15.64 -1.72 16.83
N ARG A 130 -15.09 -1.04 17.84
CA ARG A 130 -13.72 -1.25 18.31
C ARG A 130 -13.56 -2.73 18.68
N ALA A 131 -12.86 -3.48 17.84
CA ALA A 131 -12.53 -4.86 18.09
C ALA A 131 -11.20 -4.89 18.83
N ASP A 132 -11.21 -5.32 20.10
CA ASP A 132 -10.00 -5.43 20.91
C ASP A 132 -9.07 -6.55 20.42
N ARG A 133 -9.55 -7.41 19.50
CA ARG A 133 -8.80 -8.52 18.92
C ARG A 133 -9.08 -8.61 17.43
N VAL A 134 -8.03 -8.39 16.65
CA VAL A 134 -8.02 -8.53 15.19
C VAL A 134 -6.90 -9.49 14.80
N GLN A 135 -7.15 -10.38 13.83
CA GLN A 135 -6.11 -11.25 13.26
C GLN A 135 -5.18 -10.39 12.38
N GLY A 136 -3.93 -10.26 12.82
CA GLY A 136 -2.90 -9.48 12.14
C GLY A 136 -1.53 -9.89 12.64
N GLY A 137 -0.51 -9.60 11.84
CA GLY A 137 0.88 -9.94 12.14
C GLY A 137 1.82 -8.77 11.91
N PHE A 138 3.00 -8.88 12.50
CA PHE A 138 4.10 -7.97 12.21
C PHE A 138 4.73 -8.35 10.86
N ILE A 139 4.94 -7.34 10.02
CA ILE A 139 5.89 -7.42 8.92
C ILE A 139 7.03 -6.46 9.20
N ALA A 140 8.26 -6.86 8.86
CA ALA A 140 9.40 -5.98 9.02
C ALA A 140 9.17 -4.70 8.22
N PHE A 141 9.42 -3.54 8.81
CA PHE A 141 9.15 -2.27 8.13
C PHE A 141 9.89 -2.15 6.78
N ALA A 142 11.10 -2.71 6.69
CA ALA A 142 11.87 -2.76 5.44
C ALA A 142 11.07 -3.33 4.26
N VAL A 143 10.03 -4.13 4.54
CA VAL A 143 9.09 -4.65 3.56
C VAL A 143 8.26 -3.53 2.93
N ILE A 144 7.62 -2.69 3.73
CA ILE A 144 6.83 -1.56 3.19
C ILE A 144 7.71 -0.55 2.48
N ALA A 145 8.90 -0.25 2.99
CA ALA A 145 9.80 0.66 2.28
C ALA A 145 10.18 0.12 0.90
N ARG A 146 10.46 -1.19 0.77
CA ARG A 146 10.74 -1.82 -0.52
C ARG A 146 9.51 -1.81 -1.42
N GLU A 147 8.34 -2.10 -0.88
CA GLU A 147 7.09 -2.02 -1.63
C GLU A 147 6.80 -0.60 -2.15
N LEU A 148 6.95 0.42 -1.31
CA LEU A 148 6.76 1.81 -1.71
C LEU A 148 7.71 2.23 -2.84
N ARG A 149 8.94 1.70 -2.87
CA ARG A 149 9.85 1.90 -4.01
C ARG A 149 9.33 1.21 -5.27
N CYS A 150 8.85 -0.03 -5.18
CA CYS A 150 8.27 -0.74 -6.32
C CYS A 150 7.03 -0.02 -6.87
N LEU A 151 6.11 0.40 -6.01
CA LEU A 151 4.93 1.19 -6.40
C LEU A 151 5.34 2.51 -7.04
N ALA A 152 6.37 3.18 -6.50
CA ALA A 152 6.87 4.42 -7.08
C ALA A 152 7.46 4.22 -8.48
N LEU A 153 8.24 3.15 -8.69
CA LEU A 153 8.79 2.79 -10.00
C LEU A 153 7.68 2.47 -11.00
N GLN A 154 6.71 1.64 -10.62
CA GLN A 154 5.57 1.30 -11.48
C GLN A 154 4.76 2.53 -11.91
N TRP A 155 4.59 3.50 -11.02
CA TRP A 155 3.91 4.75 -11.34
C TRP A 155 4.72 5.58 -12.35
N LEU A 156 6.04 5.69 -12.14
CA LEU A 156 6.93 6.43 -13.04
C LEU A 156 7.03 5.79 -14.43
N GLU A 157 7.01 4.47 -14.51
CA GLU A 157 6.99 3.72 -15.78
C GLU A 157 5.72 4.00 -16.59
N GLN A 158 4.58 4.16 -15.92
CA GLN A 158 3.30 4.44 -16.57
C GLN A 158 3.14 5.92 -16.96
N LEU A 159 3.89 6.83 -16.35
CA LEU A 159 3.66 8.27 -16.47
C LEU A 159 3.76 8.80 -17.92
N PRO A 160 4.79 8.46 -18.73
CA PRO A 160 4.90 8.98 -20.11
C PRO A 160 3.67 8.67 -20.96
N GLY A 161 3.22 7.41 -20.96
CA GLY A 161 2.03 7.00 -21.72
C GLY A 161 0.72 7.61 -21.20
N ARG A 162 0.68 8.08 -19.95
CA ARG A 162 -0.47 8.81 -19.40
C ARG A 162 -0.44 10.28 -19.80
N LEU A 163 0.74 10.91 -19.84
CA LEU A 163 0.90 12.28 -20.30
C LEU A 163 0.47 12.43 -21.76
N GLU A 164 0.85 11.48 -22.63
CA GLU A 164 0.43 11.45 -24.03
C GLU A 164 -1.10 11.35 -24.20
N ARG A 165 -1.78 10.68 -23.28
CA ARG A 165 -3.24 10.51 -23.29
C ARG A 165 -3.98 11.64 -22.57
N GLY A 166 -3.28 12.67 -22.07
CA GLY A 166 -3.87 13.76 -21.28
C GLY A 166 -4.44 13.31 -19.93
N GLY A 167 -4.04 12.13 -19.44
CA GLY A 167 -4.67 11.46 -18.28
C GLY A 167 -4.00 11.71 -16.95
N VAL A 168 -3.23 12.80 -16.78
CA VAL A 168 -2.51 13.11 -15.53
C VAL A 168 -2.98 14.44 -14.97
N ALA A 169 -3.27 14.47 -13.67
CA ALA A 169 -3.65 15.71 -12.99
C ALA A 169 -2.48 16.70 -12.89
N GLU A 170 -2.81 17.97 -12.62
CA GLU A 170 -1.82 19.01 -12.33
C GLU A 170 -0.83 18.57 -11.22
N GLY A 171 0.44 18.97 -11.34
CA GLY A 171 1.46 18.74 -10.31
C GLY A 171 2.37 17.53 -10.51
N TRP A 172 2.22 16.73 -11.58
CA TRP A 172 3.13 15.61 -11.87
C TRP A 172 4.60 16.02 -11.98
N ARG A 173 4.89 17.22 -12.52
CA ARG A 173 6.26 17.74 -12.60
C ARG A 173 6.87 17.97 -11.21
N GLN A 174 6.09 18.51 -10.27
CA GLN A 174 6.54 18.68 -8.87
C GLN A 174 6.79 17.33 -8.19
N VAL A 175 6.01 16.30 -8.53
CA VAL A 175 6.23 14.93 -8.04
C VAL A 175 7.56 14.39 -8.55
N LEU A 176 7.88 14.58 -9.84
CA LEU A 176 9.16 14.17 -10.42
C LEU A 176 10.35 14.93 -9.82
N GLU A 177 10.22 16.25 -9.63
CA GLU A 177 11.25 17.09 -8.98
C GLU A 177 11.54 16.64 -7.54
N GLN A 178 10.54 16.14 -6.82
CA GLN A 178 10.75 15.58 -5.48
C GLN A 178 11.33 14.18 -5.52
N ALA A 179 10.89 13.36 -6.48
CA ALA A 179 11.45 12.03 -6.69
C ALA A 179 12.95 12.10 -7.04
N SER A 180 13.37 13.11 -7.81
CA SER A 180 14.79 13.32 -8.14
C SER A 180 15.63 13.79 -6.95
N GLN A 181 14.99 14.32 -5.90
CA GLN A 181 15.64 14.74 -4.66
C GLN A 181 15.70 13.65 -3.58
N LEU A 182 15.22 12.43 -3.87
CA LEU A 182 15.31 11.34 -2.90
C LEU A 182 16.79 11.03 -2.54
N PRO A 183 17.12 10.89 -1.25
CA PRO A 183 18.50 10.68 -0.82
C PRO A 183 19.03 9.30 -1.22
N GLY A 184 20.35 9.24 -1.49
CA GLY A 184 21.08 8.00 -1.83
C GLY A 184 20.88 7.52 -3.27
N GLU A 185 21.45 6.36 -3.59
CA GLU A 185 21.22 5.67 -4.86
C GLU A 185 19.81 5.08 -4.89
N SER A 186 18.86 5.86 -5.39
CA SER A 186 17.46 5.47 -5.53
C SER A 186 17.13 5.21 -6.99
N ALA A 187 16.68 4.00 -7.31
CA ALA A 187 16.15 3.69 -8.65
C ALA A 187 14.99 4.64 -9.02
N VAL A 188 14.17 5.04 -8.03
CA VAL A 188 13.08 6.01 -8.19
C VAL A 188 13.64 7.37 -8.64
N ARG A 189 14.75 7.83 -8.06
CA ARG A 189 15.41 9.08 -8.45
C ARG A 189 15.88 9.04 -9.90
N ARG A 190 16.62 7.99 -10.29
CA ARG A 190 17.13 7.84 -11.66
C ARG A 190 16.01 7.82 -12.69
N GLN A 191 14.94 7.07 -12.40
CA GLN A 191 13.78 6.99 -13.28
C GLN A 191 13.08 8.35 -13.40
N ALA A 192 12.90 9.09 -12.29
CA ALA A 192 12.29 10.41 -12.32
C ALA A 192 13.12 11.43 -13.13
N GLU A 193 14.45 11.43 -12.97
CA GLU A 193 15.36 12.26 -13.76
C GLU A 193 15.25 11.94 -15.25
N GLN A 194 15.19 10.65 -15.62
CA GLN A 194 15.00 10.22 -17.01
C GLN A 194 13.66 10.68 -17.60
N VAL A 195 12.57 10.57 -16.83
CA VAL A 195 11.25 11.05 -17.26
C VAL A 195 11.23 12.58 -17.42
N LEU A 196 11.87 13.32 -16.53
CA LEU A 196 12.00 14.79 -16.65
C LEU A 196 12.75 15.20 -17.92
N LEU A 197 13.84 14.51 -18.27
CA LEU A 197 14.61 14.80 -19.47
C LEU A 197 13.81 14.52 -20.75
N THR A 198 13.08 13.41 -20.79
CA THR A 198 12.30 13.00 -21.96
C THR A 198 11.04 13.84 -22.16
N THR A 199 10.39 14.28 -21.09
CA THR A 199 9.15 15.10 -21.15
C THR A 199 9.42 16.61 -21.16
N GLY A 200 10.60 17.06 -20.75
CA GLY A 200 11.02 18.46 -20.80
C GLY A 200 11.73 18.90 -22.09
N GLY A 201 12.08 17.96 -22.96
CA GLY A 201 12.79 18.21 -24.22
C GLY A 201 11.92 18.59 -25.43
N GLY A 202 10.59 18.57 -25.29
CA GLY A 202 9.66 19.03 -26.33
C GLY A 202 9.44 20.54 -26.22
N ARG A 203 10.12 21.29 -27.10
CA ARG A 203 9.79 22.70 -27.40
C ARG A 203 8.49 22.78 -28.18
#